data_AF-A0A0G4FGC7-F1
#
_entry.id   AF-A0A0G4FGC7-F1
#
_cell.length_a   1.000
_cell.length_b   1.000
_cell.length_c   1.000
_cell.angle_alpha   90.00
_cell.angle_beta   90.00
_cell.angle_gamma   90.00
#
_symmetry.space_group_name_H-M   'P 1'
#
loop_
_entity.id
_entity.type
_entity.pdbx_description
1 polymer ?
#
loop_
_entity_poly.entity_id
_entity_poly.type
_entity_poly.pdbx_seq_one_letter_code
_entity_poly.pdbx_strand_id
1 'polypeptide(L)'
;MKLCEAPALFFRVQAKLTRWLKDVEDFYKLEKVLDLDKVLVAKNRMSQDLKEWFDLYEVENGPFKNWESLKAALIEHYSDTLAR
;
A
#
# COMPACT_ATOMS: atom_id res chain seq x y z
N MET A 1 -24.65 -24.07 -1.44
CA MET A 1 -24.25 -22.69 -1.06
C MET A 1 -22.74 -22.64 -1.01
N LYS A 2 -22.13 -21.69 -1.72
CA LYS A 2 -20.68 -21.53 -1.85
C LYS A 2 -20.07 -21.14 -0.50
N LEU A 3 -19.16 -21.96 -0.02
CA LEU A 3 -18.33 -21.69 1.15
C LEU A 3 -16.88 -21.54 0.68
N CYS A 4 -16.21 -20.49 1.18
CA CYS A 4 -14.75 -20.29 1.20
C CYS A 4 -14.05 -19.58 0.02
N GLU A 5 -14.63 -18.53 -0.57
CA GLU A 5 -13.86 -17.62 -1.45
C GLU A 5 -13.04 -16.58 -0.66
N ALA A 6 -13.48 -16.19 0.55
CA ALA A 6 -12.87 -15.11 1.33
C ALA A 6 -11.40 -15.37 1.77
N PRO A 7 -11.01 -16.56 2.29
CA PRO A 7 -9.61 -16.80 2.66
C PRO A 7 -8.67 -16.80 1.44
N ALA A 8 -9.10 -17.39 0.33
CA ALA A 8 -8.31 -17.43 -0.90
C ALA A 8 -8.16 -16.03 -1.53
N LEU A 9 -9.19 -15.18 -1.43
CA LEU A 9 -9.13 -13.78 -1.83
C LEU A 9 -8.19 -12.98 -0.92
N PHE A 10 -8.26 -13.20 0.40
CA PHE A 10 -7.38 -12.59 1.39
C PHE A 10 -5.90 -12.85 1.05
N PHE A 11 -5.53 -14.12 0.86
CA PHE A 11 -4.16 -14.50 0.51
C PHE A 11 -3.71 -13.88 -0.82
N ARG A 12 -4.60 -13.79 -1.82
CA ARG A 12 -4.27 -13.17 -3.11
C ARG A 12 -4.01 -11.67 -2.99
N VAL A 13 -4.83 -10.96 -2.20
CA VAL A 13 -4.67 -9.51 -2.00
C VAL A 13 -3.41 -9.22 -1.19
N GLN A 14 -3.17 -9.97 -0.11
CA GLN A 14 -1.95 -9.85 0.70
C GLN A 14 -0.69 -10.15 -0.11
N ALA A 15 -0.70 -11.19 -0.95
CA ALA A 15 0.43 -11.52 -1.81
C ALA A 15 0.72 -10.43 -2.84
N LYS A 16 -0.33 -9.83 -3.44
CA LYS A 16 -0.20 -8.70 -4.36
C LYS A 16 0.39 -7.47 -3.69
N LEU A 17 -0.11 -7.10 -2.51
CA LEU A 17 0.44 -5.98 -1.73
C LEU A 17 1.91 -6.23 -1.38
N THR A 18 2.23 -7.41 -0.86
CA THR A 18 3.60 -7.79 -0.49
C THR A 18 4.55 -7.70 -1.69
N ARG A 19 4.09 -8.17 -2.86
CA ARG A 19 4.87 -8.08 -4.10
C ARG A 19 5.09 -6.63 -4.52
N TRP A 20 4.04 -5.82 -4.52
CA TRP A 20 4.14 -4.39 -4.88
C TRP A 20 5.06 -3.62 -3.94
N LEU A 21 4.96 -3.82 -2.63
CA LEU A 21 5.84 -3.21 -1.63
C LEU A 21 7.31 -3.55 -1.91
N LYS A 22 7.59 -4.81 -2.21
CA LYS A 22 8.94 -5.25 -2.58
C LYS A 22 9.43 -4.59 -3.87
N ASP A 23 8.60 -4.53 -4.89
CA ASP A 23 8.97 -3.93 -6.18
C ASP A 23 9.27 -2.42 -6.04
N VAL A 24 8.54 -1.71 -5.18
CA VAL A 24 8.81 -0.31 -4.84
C VAL A 24 10.11 -0.15 -4.04
N GLU A 25 10.36 -1.01 -3.06
CA GLU A 25 11.61 -0.99 -2.28
C GLU A 25 12.85 -1.30 -3.14
N ASP A 26 12.73 -2.28 -4.04
CA ASP A 26 13.80 -2.62 -4.97
C ASP A 26 14.05 -1.46 -5.94
N PHE A 27 12.99 -0.78 -6.41
CA PHE A 27 13.13 0.45 -7.18
C PHE A 27 13.86 1.57 -6.42
N TYR A 28 13.55 1.79 -5.14
CA TYR A 28 14.27 2.78 -4.33
C TYR A 28 15.77 2.51 -4.23
N LYS A 29 16.15 1.23 -4.09
CA LYS A 29 17.56 0.82 -4.02
C LYS A 29 18.27 1.02 -5.36
N LEU A 30 17.62 0.66 -6.46
CA LEU A 30 18.17 0.78 -7.81
C LEU A 30 18.37 2.24 -8.22
N GLU A 31 17.33 3.07 -8.07
CA GLU A 31 17.35 4.47 -8.49
C GLU A 31 17.92 5.43 -7.42
N LYS A 32 18.31 4.91 -6.25
CA LYS A 32 18.82 5.70 -5.11
C LYS A 32 17.89 6.87 -4.74
N VAL A 33 16.58 6.59 -4.70
CA VAL A 33 15.55 7.58 -4.36
C VAL A 33 15.78 8.11 -2.95
N LEU A 34 15.81 9.44 -2.80
CA LEU A 34 15.96 10.11 -1.51
C LEU A 34 14.76 9.83 -0.61
N ASP A 35 15.00 9.67 0.70
CA ASP A 35 13.94 9.35 1.66
C ASP A 35 12.77 10.34 1.63
N LEU A 36 13.05 11.61 1.38
CA LEU A 36 12.08 12.70 1.27
C LEU A 36 11.12 12.51 0.09
N ASP A 37 11.58 11.86 -0.99
CA ASP A 37 10.80 11.69 -2.22
C ASP A 37 10.06 10.35 -2.27
N LYS A 38 10.41 9.39 -1.39
CA LYS A 38 9.87 8.03 -1.44
C LYS A 38 8.34 8.00 -1.38
N VAL A 39 7.73 8.81 -0.51
CA VAL A 39 6.25 8.86 -0.39
C VAL A 39 5.61 9.27 -1.73
N LEU A 40 6.13 10.31 -2.37
CA LEU A 40 5.62 10.79 -3.65
C LEU A 40 5.83 9.77 -4.78
N VAL A 41 7.00 9.13 -4.81
CA VAL A 41 7.32 8.09 -5.79
C VAL A 41 6.40 6.87 -5.62
N ALA A 42 6.15 6.44 -4.37
CA ALA A 42 5.17 5.39 -4.09
C ALA A 42 3.79 5.76 -4.60
N LYS A 43 3.29 6.96 -4.25
CA LYS A 43 1.99 7.47 -4.68
C LYS A 43 1.85 7.41 -6.20
N ASN A 44 2.85 7.87 -6.94
CA ASN A 44 2.82 7.87 -8.41
C ASN A 44 2.68 6.47 -9.02
N ARG A 45 3.16 5.44 -8.33
CA ARG A 45 3.13 4.02 -8.73
C ARG A 45 1.89 3.26 -8.24
N MET A 46 1.02 3.91 -7.47
CA MET A 46 -0.25 3.32 -7.02
C MET A 46 -1.28 3.29 -8.16
N SER A 47 -2.22 2.34 -8.06
CA SER A 47 -3.45 2.37 -8.85
C SER A 47 -4.30 3.59 -8.49
N GLN A 48 -5.26 3.94 -9.34
CA GLN A 48 -6.16 5.07 -9.11
C GLN A 48 -6.92 4.94 -7.78
N ASP A 49 -7.55 3.79 -7.53
CA ASP A 49 -8.28 3.53 -6.28
C ASP A 49 -7.40 3.71 -5.03
N LEU A 50 -6.14 3.29 -5.11
CA LEU A 50 -5.21 3.40 -3.98
C LEU A 50 -4.69 4.82 -3.79
N LYS A 51 -4.60 5.63 -4.87
CA LYS A 51 -4.34 7.07 -4.78
C LYS A 51 -5.50 7.81 -4.11
N GLU A 52 -6.73 7.45 -4.43
CA GLU A 52 -7.93 8.01 -3.80
C GLU A 52 -7.96 7.70 -2.30
N TRP A 53 -7.69 6.45 -1.93
CA TRP A 53 -7.52 6.10 -0.51
C TRP A 53 -6.39 6.91 0.14
N PHE A 54 -5.24 7.03 -0.51
CA PHE A 54 -4.10 7.79 0.01
C PHE A 54 -4.47 9.26 0.28
N ASP A 55 -5.14 9.91 -0.67
CA ASP A 55 -5.56 11.31 -0.55
C ASP A 55 -6.56 11.50 0.60
N LEU A 56 -7.51 10.57 0.76
CA LEU A 56 -8.45 10.58 1.88
C LEU A 56 -7.73 10.36 3.22
N TYR A 57 -6.79 9.42 3.28
CA TYR A 57 -6.03 9.15 4.50
C TYR A 57 -5.25 10.39 4.96
N GLU A 58 -4.59 11.10 4.05
CA GLU A 58 -3.84 12.32 4.40
C GLU A 58 -4.74 13.47 4.87
N VAL A 59 -5.97 13.56 4.35
CA VAL A 59 -6.96 14.54 4.83
C VAL A 59 -7.37 14.24 6.27
N GLU A 60 -7.55 12.96 6.63
CA GLU A 60 -7.99 12.54 7.96
C GLU A 60 -6.86 12.52 9.00
N ASN A 61 -5.66 12.11 8.61
CA ASN A 61 -4.56 11.79 9.53
C ASN A 61 -3.33 12.72 9.37
N GLY A 62 -3.35 13.60 8.37
CA GLY A 62 -2.20 14.40 7.98
C GLY A 62 -1.25 13.64 7.03
N PRO A 63 -0.27 14.35 6.44
CA PRO A 63 0.59 13.78 5.41
C PRO A 63 1.57 12.73 5.97
N PHE A 64 1.92 11.76 5.14
CA PHE A 64 2.90 10.75 5.49
C PHE A 64 4.30 11.36 5.63
N LYS A 65 4.96 11.10 6.77
CA LYS A 65 6.30 11.64 7.05
C LYS A 65 7.41 10.88 6.34
N ASN A 66 7.20 9.60 6.09
CA ASN A 66 8.20 8.72 5.45
C ASN A 66 7.53 7.46 4.88
N TRP A 67 8.32 6.72 4.10
CA TRP A 67 7.91 5.45 3.49
C TRP A 67 7.39 4.42 4.50
N GLU A 68 8.03 4.28 5.66
CA GLU A 68 7.63 3.28 6.66
C GLU A 68 6.22 3.56 7.22
N SER A 69 5.89 4.83 7.46
CA SER A 69 4.54 5.21 7.89
C SER A 69 3.47 4.92 6.83
N LEU A 70 3.78 5.14 5.55
CA LEU A 70 2.89 4.79 4.44
C LEU A 70 2.72 3.27 4.31
N LYS A 71 3.82 2.52 4.40
CA LYS A 71 3.82 1.06 4.32
C LYS A 71 2.97 0.44 5.44
N ALA A 72 3.09 0.95 6.66
CA ALA A 72 2.27 0.49 7.79
C ALA A 72 0.77 0.73 7.53
N ALA A 73 0.38 1.94 7.11
CA ALA A 73 -1.01 2.27 6.80
C ALA A 73 -1.59 1.43 5.65
N LEU A 74 -0.78 1.13 4.63
CA LEU A 74 -1.19 0.23 3.54
C LEU A 74 -1.46 -1.19 4.04
N ILE A 75 -0.58 -1.72 4.90
CA ILE A 75 -0.76 -3.07 5.48
C ILE A 75 -2.04 -3.11 6.31
N GLU A 76 -2.31 -2.07 7.11
CA GLU A 76 -3.52 -1.94 7.92
C GLU A 76 -4.79 -1.85 7.04
N HIS A 77 -4.80 -0.93 6.07
CA HIS A 77 -5.94 -0.75 5.14
C HIS A 77 -6.34 -2.04 4.42
N TYR A 78 -5.35 -2.78 3.89
CA TYR A 78 -5.62 -4.04 3.22
C TYR A 78 -5.99 -5.17 4.19
N SER A 79 -5.54 -5.13 5.44
CA SER A 79 -5.94 -6.11 6.46
C SER A 79 -7.40 -5.90 6.88
N ASP A 80 -7.81 -4.65 7.10
CA ASP A 80 -9.19 -4.28 7.46
C ASP A 80 -10.19 -4.53 6.34
N THR A 81 -9.80 -4.23 5.10
CA THR A 81 -10.66 -4.44 3.92
C THR A 81 -11.00 -5.92 3.72
N LEU A 82 -10.16 -6.83 4.19
CA LEU A 82 -10.38 -8.27 4.06
C LEU A 82 -10.99 -8.92 5.31
N ALA A 83 -11.10 -8.18 6.41
CA ALA A 83 -11.74 -8.61 7.65
C ALA A 83 -13.24 -8.26 7.71
N ARG A 84 -13.74 -7.45 6.77
CA ARG A 84 -15.15 -7.07 6.60
C ARG A 84 -15.84 -7.92 5.53
#